data_AF-A0A381DWQ9-F1
#
_entry.id   AF-A0A381DWQ9-F1
#
_cell.length_a   1.000
_cell.length_b   1.000
_cell.length_c   1.000
_cell.angle_alpha   90.00
_cell.angle_beta   90.00
_cell.angle_gamma   90.00
#
_symmetry.space_group_name_H-M   'P 1'
#
loop_
_entity.id
_entity.type
_entity.pdbx_description
1 polymer ?
#
loop_
_entity_poly.entity_id
_entity_poly.type
_entity_poly.pdbx_seq_one_letter_code
_entity_poly.pdbx_strand_id
1 'polypeptide(L)'
;MESVENQSKLLIPSNIIATCAAIFPLIAVFFDRLLIRYDNNIIGQIFTILPTILCTIDYLLWKKEGVTVGNILWPILLYPVYIWKRSNILRQSQVFFWIWLASFIIFIMYLIFPIGDGQSTLERSACEITTQIFKEQLHKPISCRSVGILETEGNVHYAIAELSNNNTIDISITEMSGGRIYVEIAE
;
A
#
# COMPACT_ATOMS: atom_id res chain seq x y z
N MET A 1 13.22 36.15 25.19
CA MET A 1 11.79 36.48 24.94
C MET A 1 11.44 36.17 23.49
N GLU A 2 12.28 36.60 22.54
CA GLU A 2 12.19 36.30 21.11
C GLU A 2 12.15 34.79 20.77
N SER A 3 12.98 33.96 21.41
CA SER A 3 13.01 32.50 21.17
C SER A 3 11.72 31.77 21.57
N VAL A 4 11.04 32.22 22.63
CA VAL A 4 9.79 31.60 23.11
C VAL A 4 8.63 31.97 22.18
N GLU A 5 8.61 33.21 21.71
CA GLU A 5 7.63 33.67 20.72
C GLU A 5 7.81 32.92 19.39
N ASN A 6 9.04 32.72 18.95
CA ASN A 6 9.33 31.99 17.71
C ASN A 6 8.95 30.50 17.80
N GLN A 7 9.20 29.86 18.94
CA GLN A 7 8.76 28.49 19.22
C GLN A 7 7.23 28.35 19.16
N SER A 8 6.47 29.31 19.69
CA SER A 8 4.99 29.27 19.60
C SER A 8 4.49 29.39 18.16
N LYS A 9 5.15 30.19 17.31
CA LYS A 9 4.80 30.34 15.89
C LYS A 9 5.13 29.07 15.10
N LEU A 10 6.23 28.40 15.44
CA LEU A 10 6.65 27.15 14.80
C LEU A 10 5.81 25.93 15.20
N LEU A 11 5.14 25.99 16.36
CA LEU A 11 4.37 24.88 16.89
C LEU A 11 3.24 24.43 15.95
N ILE A 12 2.54 25.40 15.33
CA ILE A 12 1.41 25.13 14.42
C ILE A 12 1.86 24.35 13.17
N PRO A 13 2.80 24.85 12.33
CA PRO A 13 3.24 24.11 11.15
C PRO A 13 3.88 22.78 11.52
N SER A 14 4.63 22.72 12.63
CA SER A 14 5.21 21.47 13.13
C SER A 14 4.14 20.43 13.49
N ASN A 15 3.05 20.83 14.15
CA ASN A 15 1.95 19.93 14.47
C ASN A 15 1.24 19.41 13.22
N ILE A 16 1.12 20.24 12.17
CA ILE A 16 0.56 19.81 10.88
C ILE A 16 1.46 18.73 10.27
N ILE A 17 2.78 18.96 10.23
CA ILE A 17 3.76 17.98 9.72
C ILE A 17 3.67 16.65 10.49
N ALA A 18 3.64 16.71 11.83
CA ALA A 18 3.52 15.53 12.68
C ALA A 18 2.20 14.78 12.46
N THR A 19 1.09 15.49 12.24
CA THR A 19 -0.21 14.89 11.95
C THR A 19 -0.20 14.17 10.60
N CYS A 20 0.35 14.80 9.56
CA CYS A 20 0.49 14.19 8.24
C CYS A 20 1.34 12.91 8.30
N ALA A 21 2.46 12.94 9.03
CA ALA A 21 3.31 11.77 9.22
C ALA A 21 2.61 10.67 10.05
N ALA A 22 1.79 11.04 11.04
CA ALA A 22 1.06 10.09 11.88
C ALA A 22 -0.07 9.36 11.13
N ILE A 23 -0.81 10.07 10.26
CA ILE A 23 -1.93 9.50 9.48
C ILE A 23 -1.43 8.75 8.24
N PHE A 24 -0.16 8.92 7.86
CA PHE A 24 0.43 8.33 6.67
C PHE A 24 0.15 6.82 6.48
N PRO A 25 0.25 5.93 7.50
CA PRO A 25 -0.08 4.51 7.33
C PRO A 25 -1.53 4.28 6.89
N LEU A 26 -2.47 5.10 7.36
CA LEU A 26 -3.87 5.02 6.95
C LEU A 26 -4.06 5.47 5.50
N ILE A 27 -3.38 6.55 5.10
CA ILE A 27 -3.37 7.01 3.70
C ILE A 27 -2.78 5.91 2.82
N ALA A 28 -1.70 5.25 3.25
CA ALA A 28 -1.11 4.14 2.53
C ALA A 28 -2.12 3.02 2.26
N VAL A 29 -2.93 2.60 3.24
CA VAL A 29 -4.00 1.60 3.02
C VAL A 29 -4.94 2.00 1.88
N PHE A 30 -5.39 3.26 1.86
CA PHE A 30 -6.34 3.73 0.85
C PHE A 30 -5.69 3.85 -0.54
N PHE A 31 -4.45 4.32 -0.58
CA PHE A 31 -3.72 4.54 -1.82
C PHE A 31 -3.08 3.27 -2.38
N ASP A 32 -2.87 2.22 -1.59
CA ASP A 32 -2.30 0.95 -2.05
C ASP A 32 -3.13 0.36 -3.20
N ARG A 33 -4.47 0.42 -3.09
CA ARG A 33 -5.38 -0.02 -4.17
C ARG A 33 -5.28 0.80 -5.46
N LEU A 34 -4.90 2.07 -5.35
CA LEU A 34 -4.78 2.98 -6.48
C LEU A 34 -3.37 2.91 -7.09
N LEU A 35 -2.34 2.69 -6.27
CA LEU A 35 -0.95 2.56 -6.68
C LEU A 35 -0.61 1.18 -7.25
N ILE A 36 -1.19 0.08 -6.75
CA ILE A 36 -1.03 -1.27 -7.35
C ILE A 36 -1.57 -1.33 -8.78
N ARG A 37 -2.56 -0.49 -9.12
CA ARG A 37 -3.11 -0.38 -10.48
C ARG A 37 -2.21 0.43 -11.42
N TYR A 38 -1.23 1.14 -10.88
CA TYR A 38 -0.29 1.98 -11.60
C TYR A 38 1.09 1.31 -11.49
N ASP A 39 1.49 0.54 -12.51
CA ASP A 39 2.70 -0.29 -12.63
C ASP A 39 4.04 0.48 -12.54
N ASN A 40 4.03 1.69 -11.97
CA ASN A 40 5.12 2.64 -11.95
C ASN A 40 5.79 2.61 -10.58
N ASN A 41 6.77 1.73 -10.42
CA ASN A 41 7.57 1.56 -9.19
C ASN A 41 8.10 2.88 -8.58
N ILE A 42 8.27 3.94 -9.38
CA ILE A 42 8.77 5.25 -8.94
C ILE A 42 7.77 5.98 -8.01
N ILE A 43 6.47 5.95 -8.33
CA ILE A 43 5.47 6.71 -7.56
C ILE A 43 5.29 6.10 -6.16
N GLY A 44 5.26 4.78 -6.08
CA GLY A 44 5.23 4.05 -4.80
C GLY A 44 6.47 4.35 -3.94
N GLN A 45 7.67 4.36 -4.54
CA GLN A 45 8.90 4.70 -3.82
C GLN A 45 8.87 6.13 -3.26
N ILE A 46 8.47 7.13 -4.06
CA ILE A 46 8.34 8.52 -3.59
C ILE A 46 7.36 8.60 -2.42
N PHE A 47 6.22 7.93 -2.53
CA PHE A 47 5.19 7.92 -1.49
C PHE A 47 5.75 7.38 -0.17
N THR A 48 6.46 6.25 -0.19
CA THR A 48 7.05 5.66 1.03
C THR A 48 8.10 6.53 1.73
N ILE A 49 8.84 7.37 0.99
CA ILE A 49 9.91 8.21 1.55
C ILE A 49 9.37 9.54 2.13
N LEU A 50 8.18 9.98 1.69
CA LEU A 50 7.55 11.22 2.12
C LEU A 50 7.45 11.42 3.66
N PRO A 51 6.96 10.46 4.47
CA PRO A 51 6.88 10.63 5.93
C PRO A 51 8.25 10.84 6.58
N THR A 52 9.29 10.20 6.05
CA THR A 52 10.68 10.37 6.51
C THR A 52 11.19 11.78 6.23
N ILE A 53 10.91 12.31 5.03
CA ILE A 53 11.25 13.70 4.67
C ILE A 53 10.53 14.68 5.58
N LEU A 54 9.22 14.49 5.80
CA LEU A 54 8.41 15.34 6.67
C LEU A 54 8.96 15.37 8.12
N CYS A 55 9.23 14.20 8.71
CA CYS A 55 9.80 14.14 10.06
C CYS A 55 11.22 14.74 10.13
N THR A 56 12.00 14.62 9.07
CA THR A 56 13.34 15.22 8.99
C THR A 56 13.28 16.74 8.90
N ILE A 57 12.36 17.29 8.10
CA ILE A 57 12.11 18.74 8.04
C ILE A 57 11.70 19.27 9.41
N ASP A 58 10.76 18.58 10.08
CA ASP A 58 10.32 18.96 11.41
C ASP A 58 11.48 19.00 12.42
N TYR A 59 12.34 17.97 12.41
CA TYR A 59 13.52 17.92 13.27
C TYR A 59 14.47 19.10 13.00
N LEU A 60 14.72 19.43 11.72
CA LEU A 60 15.60 20.54 11.34
C LEU A 60 15.02 21.89 11.75
N LEU A 61 13.70 22.06 11.70
CA LEU A 61 13.02 23.27 12.15
C LEU A 61 13.23 23.48 13.66
N TRP A 62 12.99 22.46 14.49
CA TRP A 62 13.22 22.57 15.93
C TRP A 62 14.70 22.76 16.28
N LYS A 63 15.60 22.10 15.56
CA LYS A 63 17.05 22.28 15.76
C LYS A 63 17.51 23.71 15.49
N LYS A 64 16.91 24.41 14.50
CA LYS A 64 17.20 25.81 14.21
C LYS A 64 16.79 26.74 15.35
N GLU A 65 15.68 26.42 16.03
CA GLU A 65 15.20 27.15 17.21
C GLU A 65 15.90 26.74 18.52
N GLY A 66 16.98 25.96 18.43
CA GLY A 66 17.77 25.51 19.58
C GLY A 66 17.14 24.36 20.38
N VAL A 67 16.05 23.75 19.88
CA VAL A 67 15.37 22.62 20.53
C VAL A 67 15.87 21.31 19.93
N THR A 68 16.56 20.50 20.73
CA THR A 68 17.09 19.21 20.29
C THR A 68 16.12 18.07 20.62
N VAL A 69 15.38 17.61 19.61
CA VAL A 69 14.36 16.55 19.74
C VAL A 69 14.98 15.12 19.87
N GLY A 70 16.30 15.04 20.00
CA GLY A 70 17.08 13.81 20.05
C GLY A 70 18.08 13.71 18.88
N ASN A 71 18.38 12.48 18.46
CA ASN A 71 19.27 12.21 17.32
C ASN A 71 18.51 12.31 15.99
N ILE A 72 19.16 12.84 14.94
CA ILE A 72 18.67 12.88 13.55
C ILE A 72 18.32 11.48 13.00
N LEU A 73 18.87 10.41 13.58
CA LEU A 73 18.52 9.04 13.19
C LEU A 73 17.08 8.66 13.50
N TRP A 74 16.44 9.27 14.50
CA TRP A 74 15.06 8.94 14.87
C TRP A 74 14.04 9.26 13.77
N PRO A 75 14.00 10.48 13.18
CA PRO A 75 13.06 10.76 12.09
C PRO A 75 13.34 9.94 10.82
N ILE A 76 14.55 9.39 10.65
CA ILE A 76 14.95 8.62 9.46
C ILE A 76 14.59 7.14 9.57
N LEU A 77 14.95 6.50 10.70
CA LEU A 77 14.82 5.06 10.87
C LEU A 77 13.54 4.67 11.60
N LEU A 78 13.12 5.48 12.57
CA LEU A 78 12.09 5.14 13.55
C LEU A 78 11.25 6.37 13.86
N TYR A 79 10.55 6.85 12.83
CA TYR A 79 9.65 7.99 12.95
C TYR A 79 8.63 7.91 14.11
N PRO A 80 8.08 6.75 14.54
CA PRO A 80 7.28 6.70 15.78
C PRO A 80 8.05 7.11 17.03
N VAL A 81 9.34 6.73 17.13
CA VAL A 81 10.20 7.13 18.25
C VAL A 81 10.48 8.64 18.18
N TYR A 82 10.64 9.18 16.98
CA TYR A 82 10.77 10.63 16.79
C TYR A 82 9.52 11.38 17.27
N ILE A 83 8.32 10.99 16.82
CA ILE A 83 7.05 11.62 17.22
C ILE A 83 6.87 11.57 18.75
N TRP A 84 7.19 10.43 19.37
CA TRP A 84 7.13 10.28 20.82
C TRP A 84 8.12 11.19 21.57
N LYS A 85 9.39 11.21 21.15
CA LYS A 85 10.41 12.10 21.77
C LYS A 85 10.06 13.57 21.60
N ARG A 86 9.56 13.96 20.43
CA ARG A 86 9.05 15.30 20.13
C ARG A 86 7.97 15.72 21.12
N SER A 87 6.93 14.90 21.31
CA SER A 87 5.86 15.22 22.25
C SER A 87 6.37 15.41 23.68
N ASN A 88 7.31 14.57 24.14
CA ASN A 88 7.88 14.69 25.48
C ASN A 88 8.69 15.98 25.66
N ILE A 89 9.50 16.35 24.67
CA ILE A 89 10.37 17.54 24.74
C ILE A 89 9.55 18.82 24.64
N LEU A 90 8.55 18.85 23.75
CA LEU A 90 7.65 19.99 23.59
C LEU A 90 6.54 20.04 24.65
N ARG A 91 6.54 19.10 25.62
CA ARG A 91 5.49 18.94 26.66
C ARG A 91 4.07 18.91 26.08
N GLN A 92 3.93 18.35 24.88
CA GLN A 92 2.65 18.16 24.21
C GLN A 92 2.06 16.79 24.58
N SER A 93 0.75 16.65 24.38
CA SER A 93 0.11 15.35 24.48
C SER A 93 0.71 14.37 23.45
N GLN A 94 0.75 13.09 23.79
CA GLN A 94 1.25 12.03 22.92
C GLN A 94 0.20 11.59 21.87
N VAL A 95 -0.79 12.45 21.58
CA VAL A 95 -1.91 12.14 20.67
C VAL A 95 -1.40 11.72 19.29
N PHE A 96 -0.38 12.39 18.75
CA PHE A 96 0.19 12.03 17.44
C PHE A 96 0.81 10.62 17.42
N PHE A 97 1.42 10.19 18.53
CA PHE A 97 1.94 8.84 18.66
C PHE A 97 0.81 7.80 18.68
N TRP A 98 -0.28 8.08 19.41
CA TRP A 98 -1.45 7.19 19.45
C TRP A 98 -2.18 7.13 18.10
N ILE A 99 -2.32 8.25 17.39
CA ILE A 99 -2.86 8.29 16.03
C ILE A 99 -2.02 7.44 15.09
N TRP A 100 -0.68 7.59 15.16
CA TRP A 100 0.22 6.78 14.36
C TRP A 100 0.07 5.30 14.68
N LEU A 101 0.06 4.93 15.96
CA LEU A 101 -0.05 3.53 16.40
C LEU A 101 -1.36 2.91 15.93
N ALA A 102 -2.49 3.62 16.08
CA ALA A 102 -3.79 3.17 15.60
C ALA A 102 -3.80 2.99 14.07
N SER A 103 -3.25 3.96 13.33
CA SER A 103 -3.13 3.89 11.86
C SER A 103 -2.26 2.71 11.41
N PHE A 104 -1.17 2.45 12.13
CA PHE A 104 -0.27 1.35 11.84
C PHE A 104 -0.92 -0.01 12.11
N ILE A 105 -1.68 -0.15 13.20
CA ILE A 105 -2.44 -1.37 13.48
C ILE A 105 -3.46 -1.64 12.36
N ILE A 106 -4.20 -0.62 11.92
CA ILE A 106 -5.15 -0.75 10.80
C ILE A 106 -4.42 -1.18 9.52
N PHE A 107 -3.26 -0.59 9.24
CA PHE A 107 -2.43 -0.96 8.10
C PHE A 107 -1.97 -2.43 8.15
N ILE A 108 -1.50 -2.90 9.31
CA ILE A 108 -1.13 -4.31 9.50
C ILE A 108 -2.34 -5.24 9.36
N MET A 109 -3.49 -4.86 9.92
CA MET A 109 -4.72 -5.62 9.76
C MET A 109 -5.13 -5.72 8.28
N TYR A 110 -4.99 -4.63 7.52
CA TYR A 110 -5.24 -4.62 6.09
C TYR A 110 -4.30 -5.54 5.30
N LEU A 111 -3.01 -5.56 5.64
CA LEU A 111 -2.03 -6.45 5.01
C LEU A 111 -2.31 -7.93 5.29
N ILE A 112 -2.72 -8.27 6.52
CA ILE A 112 -2.98 -9.66 6.93
C ILE A 112 -4.35 -10.14 6.41
N PHE A 113 -5.34 -9.26 6.41
CA PHE A 113 -6.70 -9.54 5.95
C PHE A 113 -7.02 -8.66 4.74
N PRO A 114 -6.62 -9.06 3.52
CA PRO A 114 -6.93 -8.31 2.31
C PRO A 114 -8.44 -8.34 2.05
N ILE A 115 -9.15 -7.29 2.45
CA ILE A 115 -10.60 -7.15 2.24
C ILE A 115 -10.85 -6.69 0.79
N GLY A 116 -10.78 -7.60 -0.19
CA GLY A 116 -11.25 -7.37 -1.55
C GLY A 116 -10.21 -6.81 -2.53
N ASP A 117 -9.56 -7.72 -3.24
CA ASP A 117 -9.68 -7.93 -4.69
C ASP A 117 -9.10 -9.33 -4.91
N GLY A 118 -9.99 -10.30 -5.15
CA GLY A 118 -9.74 -11.74 -4.97
C GLY A 118 -8.82 -12.38 -6.00
N GLN A 119 -8.26 -11.60 -6.93
CA GLN A 119 -7.38 -12.13 -7.95
C GLN A 119 -6.00 -12.43 -7.41
N SER A 120 -5.85 -13.67 -6.96
CA SER A 120 -4.55 -14.30 -6.79
C SER A 120 -3.71 -14.13 -8.07
N THR A 121 -2.37 -14.15 -7.94
CA THR A 121 -1.47 -14.11 -9.10
C THR A 121 -1.85 -15.14 -10.16
N LEU A 122 -2.38 -16.29 -9.71
CA LEU A 122 -2.89 -17.37 -10.54
C LEU A 122 -4.10 -16.94 -11.39
N GLU A 123 -5.09 -16.25 -10.80
CA GLU A 123 -6.28 -15.75 -11.52
C GLU A 123 -5.91 -14.70 -12.57
N ARG A 124 -4.97 -13.79 -12.26
CA ARG A 124 -4.49 -12.78 -13.23
C ARG A 124 -3.77 -13.43 -14.41
N SER A 125 -2.83 -14.33 -14.13
CA SER A 125 -2.09 -15.03 -15.16
C SER A 125 -3.02 -15.91 -16.02
N ALA A 126 -4.02 -16.56 -15.41
CA ALA A 126 -5.01 -17.31 -16.15
C ALA A 126 -5.84 -16.42 -17.09
N CYS A 127 -6.30 -15.26 -16.61
CA CYS A 127 -7.08 -14.31 -17.41
C CYS A 127 -6.30 -13.75 -18.62
N GLU A 128 -5.00 -13.52 -18.46
CA GLU A 128 -4.12 -13.11 -19.55
C GLU A 128 -4.00 -14.19 -20.63
N ILE A 129 -3.77 -15.45 -20.22
CA ILE A 129 -3.69 -16.59 -21.14
C ILE A 129 -5.02 -16.82 -21.84
N THR A 130 -6.15 -16.77 -21.12
CA THR A 130 -7.49 -16.87 -21.74
C THR A 130 -7.69 -15.78 -22.78
N THR A 131 -7.29 -14.54 -22.48
CA THR A 131 -7.38 -13.43 -23.46
C THR A 131 -6.54 -13.71 -24.71
N GLN A 132 -5.33 -14.25 -24.56
CA GLN A 132 -4.49 -14.64 -25.70
C GLN A 132 -5.14 -15.74 -26.53
N ILE A 133 -5.71 -16.78 -25.90
CA ILE A 133 -6.42 -17.87 -26.59
C ILE A 133 -7.58 -17.32 -27.44
N PHE A 134 -8.41 -16.43 -26.87
CA PHE A 134 -9.53 -15.85 -27.61
C PHE A 134 -9.08 -15.00 -28.81
N LYS A 135 -7.99 -14.27 -28.66
CA LYS A 135 -7.49 -13.35 -29.69
C LYS A 135 -6.74 -14.08 -30.80
N GLU A 136 -5.85 -15.01 -30.44
CA GLU A 136 -4.93 -15.66 -31.38
C GLU A 136 -5.50 -16.95 -31.97
N GLN A 137 -6.13 -17.79 -31.14
CA GLN A 137 -6.64 -19.08 -31.60
C GLN A 137 -8.06 -18.94 -32.17
N LEU A 138 -8.96 -18.33 -31.40
CA LEU A 138 -10.36 -18.18 -31.78
C LEU A 138 -10.65 -16.97 -32.68
N HIS A 139 -9.68 -16.08 -32.90
CA HIS A 139 -9.81 -14.85 -33.70
C HIS A 139 -11.00 -13.98 -33.27
N LYS A 140 -11.36 -14.00 -31.98
CA LYS A 140 -12.46 -13.21 -31.41
C LYS A 140 -11.90 -11.97 -30.71
N PRO A 141 -12.51 -10.78 -30.88
CA PRO A 141 -12.07 -9.55 -30.23
C PRO A 141 -12.57 -9.46 -28.77
N ILE A 142 -12.51 -10.56 -28.03
CA ILE A 142 -13.03 -10.67 -26.66
C ILE A 142 -11.84 -10.83 -25.70
N SER A 143 -11.88 -10.13 -24.57
CA SER A 143 -10.86 -10.20 -23.53
C SER A 143 -11.46 -10.69 -22.22
N CYS A 144 -10.67 -11.40 -21.42
CA CYS A 144 -11.07 -11.76 -20.07
C CYS A 144 -11.04 -10.52 -19.16
N ARG A 145 -12.06 -10.38 -18.30
CA ARG A 145 -12.20 -9.32 -17.30
C ARG A 145 -11.74 -9.83 -15.93
N SER A 146 -12.14 -11.05 -15.58
CA SER A 146 -11.81 -11.67 -14.30
C SER A 146 -11.86 -13.19 -14.42
N VAL A 147 -11.05 -13.84 -13.59
CA VAL A 147 -11.15 -15.28 -13.32
C VAL A 147 -11.45 -15.44 -11.84
N GLY A 148 -12.32 -16.39 -11.47
CA GLY A 148 -12.57 -16.77 -10.09
C GLY A 148 -12.45 -18.28 -9.93
N ILE A 149 -11.59 -18.73 -9.02
CA ILE A 149 -11.40 -20.16 -8.75
C ILE A 149 -12.57 -20.69 -7.90
N LEU A 150 -13.22 -21.75 -8.39
CA LEU A 150 -14.32 -22.42 -7.70
C LEU A 150 -13.82 -23.56 -6.81
N GLU A 151 -12.96 -24.41 -7.36
CA GLU A 151 -12.52 -25.65 -6.73
C GLU A 151 -11.07 -25.95 -7.12
N THR A 152 -10.37 -26.70 -6.26
CA THR A 152 -8.97 -27.07 -6.46
C THR A 152 -8.77 -28.53 -6.10
N GLU A 153 -8.30 -29.31 -7.06
CA GLU A 153 -7.95 -30.73 -6.91
C GLU A 153 -6.47 -30.93 -7.24
N GLY A 154 -5.62 -31.00 -6.21
CA GLY A 154 -4.17 -31.15 -6.39
C GLY A 154 -3.57 -29.94 -7.10
N ASN A 155 -3.08 -30.14 -8.33
CA ASN A 155 -2.47 -29.10 -9.17
C ASN A 155 -3.43 -28.55 -10.24
N VAL A 156 -4.71 -28.96 -10.22
CA VAL A 156 -5.73 -28.52 -11.17
C VAL A 156 -6.73 -27.64 -10.43
N HIS A 157 -6.96 -26.44 -10.95
CA HIS A 157 -7.89 -25.45 -10.40
C HIS A 157 -9.02 -25.23 -11.40
N TYR A 158 -10.24 -25.49 -10.98
CA TYR A 158 -11.45 -25.22 -11.76
C TYR A 158 -11.89 -23.78 -11.49
N ALA A 159 -12.03 -22.99 -12.54
CA ALA A 159 -12.32 -21.57 -12.42
C ALA A 159 -13.32 -21.10 -13.49
N ILE A 160 -13.99 -19.98 -13.22
CA ILE A 160 -14.86 -19.31 -14.18
C ILE A 160 -14.15 -18.05 -14.67
N ALA A 161 -14.09 -17.86 -15.98
CA ALA A 161 -13.63 -16.61 -16.60
C ALA A 161 -14.82 -15.76 -17.06
N GLU A 162 -14.91 -14.53 -16.58
CA GLU A 162 -15.84 -13.51 -17.08
C GLU A 162 -15.19 -12.77 -18.25
N LEU A 163 -15.89 -12.71 -19.38
CA LEU A 163 -15.42 -12.08 -20.61
C LEU A 163 -15.96 -10.66 -20.76
N SER A 164 -15.33 -9.86 -21.63
CA SER A 164 -15.70 -8.46 -21.89
C SER A 164 -17.11 -8.27 -22.47
N ASN A 165 -17.67 -9.33 -23.04
CA ASN A 165 -19.05 -9.38 -23.55
C ASN A 165 -20.07 -9.78 -22.47
N ASN A 166 -19.68 -9.83 -21.19
CA ASN A 166 -20.51 -10.23 -20.06
C ASN A 166 -20.92 -11.72 -20.06
N ASN A 167 -20.30 -12.55 -20.90
CA ASN A 167 -20.44 -14.00 -20.83
C ASN A 167 -19.42 -14.60 -19.86
N THR A 168 -19.79 -15.73 -19.26
CA THR A 168 -18.91 -16.54 -18.42
C THR A 168 -18.58 -17.84 -19.12
N ILE A 169 -17.34 -18.31 -18.99
CA ILE A 169 -16.91 -19.61 -19.49
C ILE A 169 -16.17 -20.36 -18.37
N ASP A 170 -16.27 -21.68 -18.39
CA ASP A 170 -15.53 -22.53 -17.47
C ASP A 170 -14.11 -22.77 -18.02
N ILE A 171 -13.11 -22.62 -17.17
CA ILE A 171 -11.71 -22.86 -17.50
C ILE A 171 -11.06 -23.76 -16.44
N SER A 172 -10.13 -24.60 -16.86
CA SER A 172 -9.26 -25.37 -15.98
C SER A 172 -7.84 -24.80 -16.05
N ILE A 173 -7.24 -24.57 -14.88
CA ILE A 173 -5.88 -24.05 -14.74
C ILE A 173 -5.04 -25.16 -14.11
N THR A 174 -4.04 -25.66 -14.83
CA THR A 174 -3.12 -26.69 -14.34
C THR A 174 -1.75 -26.09 -14.03
N GLU A 175 -1.28 -26.26 -12.80
CA GLU A 175 0.06 -25.87 -12.39
C GLU A 175 1.10 -26.93 -12.83
N MET A 176 2.10 -26.51 -13.61
CA MET A 176 3.20 -27.34 -14.08
C MET A 176 4.47 -27.08 -13.29
N SER A 177 5.38 -28.08 -13.27
CA SER A 177 6.70 -27.94 -12.66
C SER A 177 7.47 -26.74 -13.24
N GLY A 178 7.99 -25.87 -12.36
CA GLY A 178 8.72 -24.65 -12.74
C GLY A 178 7.87 -23.37 -12.74
N GLY A 179 6.69 -23.37 -12.11
CA GLY A 179 5.87 -22.15 -11.95
C GLY A 179 5.14 -21.71 -13.21
N ARG A 180 5.02 -22.59 -14.21
CA ARG A 180 4.22 -22.36 -15.42
C ARG A 180 2.80 -22.85 -15.19
N ILE A 181 1.83 -22.17 -15.78
CA ILE A 181 0.43 -22.56 -15.72
C ILE A 181 -0.08 -22.85 -17.13
N TYR A 182 -0.98 -23.80 -17.24
CA TYR A 182 -1.66 -24.14 -18.48
C TYR A 182 -3.16 -23.93 -18.30
N VAL A 183 -3.78 -23.20 -19.21
CA VAL A 183 -5.20 -22.90 -19.17
C VAL A 183 -5.89 -23.62 -20.31
N GLU A 184 -6.92 -24.37 -19.98
CA GLU A 184 -7.80 -25.05 -20.92
C GLU A 184 -9.22 -24.50 -20.75
N ILE A 185 -9.93 -24.34 -21.87
CA ILE A 185 -11.30 -23.84 -21.90
C ILE A 185 -12.20 -25.07 -21.99
N ALA A 186 -13.11 -25.25 -21.03
CA ALA A 186 -14.12 -26.29 -21.12
C ALA A 186 -15.15 -25.87 -22.18
N GLU A 187 -15.33 -26.70 -23.20
CA GLU A 187 -16.36 -26.53 -24.24
C GLU A 187 -17.77 -26.85 -23.73
#